data_AF-A0A368GB27-F1
#
_entry.id   AF-A0A368GB27-F1
#
_cell.length_a   1.000
_cell.length_b   1.000
_cell.length_c   1.000
_cell.angle_alpha   90.00
_cell.angle_beta   90.00
_cell.angle_gamma   90.00
#
_symmetry.space_group_name_H-M   'P 1'
#
loop_
_entity.id
_entity.type
_entity.pdbx_description
1 polymer ?
#
loop_
_entity_poly.entity_id
_entity_poly.type
_entity_poly.pdbx_seq_one_letter_code
_entity_poly.pdbx_strand_id
1 'polypeptide(L)'
;MLLQSQSSVIQGSVSDDICKAQKLCVHGECHNTFNDFECLCQNGFYGRTCERNDYCASGPCPVNAECKNIGDGYVCTSPVTLIKTSVMTFRMSRPEETTSVIKFSIRTHSQDGHVLTVKSKGVSFKFTLANAQLVVTGVAPTSIRKTISDGQWHMVEFNRNVVYVDASGYGEMYFL
;
A
#
# COMPACT_ATOMS: atom_id res chain seq x y z
N MET A 1 15.02 23.89 -28.65
CA MET A 1 15.31 24.47 -27.31
C MET A 1 14.71 25.86 -27.28
N LEU A 2 13.57 26.03 -26.59
CA LEU A 2 13.42 26.72 -25.29
C LEU A 2 13.22 28.24 -25.51
N LEU A 3 12.20 28.95 -25.01
CA LEU A 3 11.15 28.74 -24.00
C LEU A 3 9.97 29.68 -24.35
N GLN A 4 8.73 29.19 -24.38
CA GLN A 4 7.57 30.08 -24.31
C GLN A 4 7.39 30.52 -22.86
N SER A 5 7.89 31.70 -22.51
CA SER A 5 7.52 32.41 -21.29
C SER A 5 6.08 32.90 -21.45
N GLN A 6 5.13 32.15 -20.88
CA GLN A 6 3.76 32.63 -20.70
C GLN A 6 3.74 33.61 -19.53
N SER A 7 3.98 34.89 -19.82
CA SER A 7 3.78 35.96 -18.85
C SER A 7 2.51 36.72 -19.23
N SER A 8 1.35 36.17 -18.90
CA SER A 8 0.04 36.85 -18.98
C SER A 8 -0.13 37.92 -17.88
N VAL A 9 0.98 38.53 -17.44
CA VAL A 9 1.03 39.46 -16.30
C VAL A 9 1.43 40.83 -16.81
N ILE A 10 0.58 41.83 -16.55
CA ILE A 10 0.84 43.21 -16.95
C ILE A 10 1.87 43.81 -16.00
N GLN A 11 2.88 44.47 -16.57
CA GLN A 11 3.92 45.15 -15.80
C GLN A 11 3.30 46.26 -14.94
N GLY A 12 3.51 46.20 -13.61
CA GLY A 12 2.93 47.14 -12.65
C GLY A 12 1.73 46.60 -11.87
N SER A 13 1.25 45.39 -12.17
CA SER A 13 0.26 44.71 -11.32
C SER A 13 0.86 44.31 -9.97
N VAL A 14 0.14 44.59 -8.88
CA VAL A 14 0.51 44.21 -7.51
C VAL A 14 -0.21 42.89 -7.17
N SER A 15 0.55 41.91 -6.66
CA SER A 15 0.03 40.62 -6.22
C SER A 15 -0.37 40.67 -4.74
N ASP A 16 -1.40 39.90 -4.38
CA ASP A 16 -1.78 39.68 -2.99
C ASP A 16 -0.70 38.88 -2.22
N ASP A 17 -0.58 39.14 -0.92
CA ASP A 17 0.28 38.40 0.00
C ASP A 17 -0.54 37.32 0.71
N ILE A 18 -0.77 36.21 0.00
CA ILE A 18 -1.62 35.11 0.44
C ILE A 18 -0.99 34.38 1.63
N CYS A 19 0.34 34.31 1.70
CA CYS A 19 1.07 33.66 2.79
C CYS A 19 0.93 34.37 4.15
N LYS A 20 0.40 35.60 4.19
CA LYS A 20 0.02 36.26 5.46
C LYS A 20 -1.22 35.64 6.11
N ALA A 21 -2.03 34.88 5.36
CA ALA A 21 -3.11 34.09 5.96
C ALA A 21 -2.53 33.04 6.91
N GLN A 22 -3.10 32.91 8.11
CA GLN A 22 -2.51 32.09 9.16
C GLN A 22 -2.50 30.60 8.77
N LYS A 23 -1.29 30.02 8.68
CA LYS A 23 -0.97 28.59 8.46
C LYS A 23 -1.66 27.93 7.26
N LEU A 24 -1.44 28.50 6.07
CA LEU A 24 -1.93 27.92 4.82
C LEU A 24 -1.25 26.57 4.48
N CYS A 25 0.08 26.48 4.61
CA CYS A 25 0.82 25.23 4.46
C CYS A 25 0.88 24.51 5.81
N VAL A 26 0.33 23.29 5.87
CA VAL A 26 0.25 22.50 7.12
C VAL A 26 1.63 21.97 7.51
N HIS A 27 2.37 21.42 6.54
CA HIS A 27 3.70 20.84 6.72
C HIS A 27 4.69 21.36 5.67
N GLY A 28 4.89 22.67 5.62
CA GLY A 28 5.75 23.29 4.60
C GLY A 28 5.93 24.78 4.78
N GLU A 29 6.71 25.37 3.88
CA GLU A 29 6.93 26.81 3.79
C GLU A 29 6.08 27.40 2.67
N CYS A 30 5.46 28.57 2.92
CA CYS A 30 4.60 29.25 1.96
C CYS A 30 5.41 30.29 1.17
N HIS A 31 5.26 30.28 -0.15
CA HIS A 31 5.83 31.26 -1.05
C HIS A 31 4.72 31.91 -1.88
N ASN A 32 4.66 33.24 -1.85
CA ASN A 32 3.72 33.98 -2.70
C ASN A 32 4.15 33.88 -4.16
N THR A 33 3.19 33.61 -5.05
CA THR A 33 3.33 33.73 -6.50
C THR A 33 2.34 34.78 -7.00
N PHE A 34 2.35 35.13 -8.30
CA PHE A 34 1.48 36.20 -8.80
C PHE A 34 0.01 35.77 -8.75
N ASN A 35 -0.79 36.44 -7.91
CA ASN A 35 -2.18 36.11 -7.60
C ASN A 35 -2.40 34.67 -7.07
N ASP A 36 -1.35 34.01 -6.59
CA ASP A 36 -1.44 32.65 -6.02
C ASP A 36 -0.34 32.41 -4.98
N PHE A 37 -0.21 31.16 -4.51
CA PHE A 37 0.82 30.71 -3.59
C PHE A 37 1.32 29.32 -3.98
N GLU A 38 2.51 28.99 -3.50
CA GLU A 38 3.10 27.66 -3.57
C GLU A 38 3.57 27.23 -2.18
N CYS A 39 3.26 26.00 -1.79
CA CYS A 39 3.79 25.41 -0.57
C CYS A 39 4.96 24.48 -0.90
N LEU A 40 6.14 24.77 -0.34
CA LEU A 40 7.28 23.86 -0.35
C LEU A 40 7.11 22.86 0.80
N CYS A 41 6.62 21.67 0.46
CA CYS A 41 6.33 20.65 1.45
C CYS A 41 7.60 20.04 2.04
N GLN A 42 7.55 19.80 3.35
CA GLN A 42 8.55 19.00 4.05
C GLN A 42 8.54 17.56 3.54
N ASN A 43 9.68 16.87 3.67
CA ASN A 43 9.79 15.48 3.25
C ASN A 43 8.75 14.59 3.96
N GLY A 44 8.03 13.77 3.19
CA GLY A 44 6.94 12.95 3.70
C GLY A 44 5.55 13.60 3.63
N PHE A 45 5.42 14.77 3.01
CA PHE A 45 4.13 15.43 2.78
C PHE A 45 3.97 15.90 1.33
N TYR A 46 2.72 15.94 0.88
CA TYR A 46 2.35 16.41 -0.45
C TYR A 46 0.95 17.03 -0.45
N GLY A 47 0.54 17.59 -1.59
CA GLY A 47 -0.72 18.32 -1.74
C GLY A 47 -0.50 19.83 -1.86
N ARG A 48 -1.56 20.57 -2.19
CA ARG A 48 -1.45 22.03 -2.44
C ARG A 48 -1.03 22.78 -1.17
N THR A 49 -1.43 22.27 -0.01
CA THR A 49 -1.14 22.86 1.29
C THR A 49 -0.30 21.94 2.18
N CYS A 50 0.34 20.92 1.58
CA CYS A 50 1.10 19.90 2.32
C CYS A 50 0.26 19.19 3.39
N GLU A 51 -1.01 18.98 3.07
CA GLU A 51 -2.01 18.42 3.98
C GLU A 51 -2.01 16.89 3.99
N ARG A 52 -1.39 16.25 2.99
CA ARG A 52 -1.40 14.79 2.83
C ARG A 52 -0.04 14.20 3.17
N ASN A 53 -0.04 13.00 3.75
CA ASN A 53 1.17 12.23 4.01
C ASN A 53 1.64 11.52 2.74
N ASP A 54 2.88 11.74 2.33
CA ASP A 54 3.53 10.91 1.32
C ASP A 54 4.12 9.67 1.99
N TYR A 55 3.36 8.58 1.97
CA TYR A 55 3.78 7.30 2.52
C TYR A 55 4.92 6.66 1.71
N CYS A 56 5.02 6.98 0.41
CA CYS A 56 6.06 6.49 -0.48
C CYS A 56 7.41 7.21 -0.34
N ALA A 57 7.44 8.42 0.25
CA ALA A 57 8.66 9.21 0.45
C ALA A 57 9.76 8.44 1.21
N SER A 58 9.36 7.55 2.13
CA SER A 58 10.30 6.73 2.92
C SER A 58 10.82 5.48 2.19
N GLY A 59 10.37 5.23 0.95
CA GLY A 59 10.69 4.01 0.20
C GLY A 59 10.26 2.73 0.92
N PRO A 60 8.98 2.57 1.32
CA PRO A 60 8.54 1.43 2.12
C PRO A 60 8.45 0.11 1.33
N CYS A 61 8.47 0.17 0.00
CA CYS A 61 8.31 -1.00 -0.86
C CYS A 61 9.64 -1.75 -1.12
N PRO A 62 9.60 -3.06 -1.39
CA PRO A 62 10.79 -3.82 -1.76
C PRO A 62 11.44 -3.31 -3.06
N VAL A 63 12.71 -3.69 -3.26
CA VAL A 63 13.42 -3.41 -4.52
C VAL A 63 12.61 -3.99 -5.69
N ASN A 64 12.41 -3.20 -6.75
CA ASN A 64 11.59 -3.52 -7.93
C ASN A 64 10.07 -3.58 -7.70
N ALA A 65 9.56 -2.98 -6.62
CA ALA A 65 8.13 -2.70 -6.47
C ALA A 65 7.83 -1.22 -6.70
N GLU A 66 6.76 -0.93 -7.43
CA GLU A 66 6.22 0.41 -7.60
C GLU A 66 5.37 0.77 -6.38
N CYS A 67 5.71 1.88 -5.71
CA CYS A 67 4.95 2.43 -4.60
C CYS A 67 3.94 3.46 -5.11
N LYS A 68 2.68 3.35 -4.68
CA LYS A 68 1.65 4.35 -4.93
C LYS A 68 0.96 4.74 -3.63
N ASN A 69 0.86 6.04 -3.37
CA ASN A 69 0.00 6.56 -2.31
C ASN A 69 -1.46 6.27 -2.67
N ILE A 70 -2.23 5.79 -1.70
CA ILE A 70 -3.68 5.54 -1.77
C ILE A 70 -4.31 6.19 -0.54
N GLY A 71 -5.50 6.80 -0.64
CA GLY A 71 -6.26 7.37 0.49
C GLY A 71 -5.42 7.69 1.75
N ASP A 72 -5.48 6.79 2.74
CA ASP A 72 -4.75 6.85 4.01
C ASP A 72 -3.55 5.87 4.12
N GLY A 73 -2.84 5.61 3.03
CA GLY A 73 -1.70 4.68 3.00
C GLY A 73 -0.98 4.57 1.67
N TYR A 74 -0.39 3.39 1.42
CA TYR A 74 0.29 3.08 0.16
C TYR A 74 0.06 1.63 -0.26
N VAL A 75 0.20 1.38 -1.56
CA VAL A 75 0.24 0.05 -2.16
C VAL A 75 1.59 -0.17 -2.85
N CYS A 76 2.17 -1.35 -2.62
CA CYS A 76 3.36 -1.82 -3.34
C CYS A 76 2.92 -2.81 -4.41
N THR A 77 3.16 -2.49 -5.68
CA THR A 77 2.83 -3.38 -6.80
C THR A 77 4.11 -3.85 -7.50
N SER A 78 4.22 -5.16 -7.76
CA SER A 78 5.36 -5.73 -8.47
C SER A 78 4.92 -6.98 -9.24
N PRO A 79 5.26 -7.12 -10.52
CA PRO A 79 5.06 -8.36 -11.25
C PRO A 79 6.10 -9.39 -10.78
N VAL A 80 5.68 -10.39 -10.00
CA VAL A 80 6.59 -11.40 -9.45
C VAL A 80 6.19 -12.80 -9.91
N THR A 81 7.15 -13.54 -10.46
CA THR A 81 7.05 -15.00 -10.66
C THR A 81 7.96 -15.67 -9.64
N LEU A 82 7.36 -16.34 -8.66
CA LEU A 82 8.10 -17.07 -7.62
C LEU A 82 8.40 -18.49 -8.10
N ILE A 83 9.69 -18.81 -8.26
CA ILE A 83 10.16 -20.19 -8.42
C ILE A 83 10.69 -20.71 -7.09
N LYS A 84 11.07 -22.01 -7.01
CA LYS A 84 11.50 -22.66 -5.76
C LYS A 84 12.61 -21.92 -4.99
N THR A 85 13.45 -21.13 -5.68
CA THR A 85 14.56 -20.36 -5.09
C THR A 85 14.23 -18.89 -4.88
N SER A 86 13.08 -18.41 -5.35
CA SER A 86 12.67 -17.01 -5.21
C SER A 86 12.15 -16.74 -3.80
N VAL A 87 12.63 -15.67 -3.19
CA VAL A 87 12.12 -15.17 -1.91
C VAL A 87 11.83 -13.69 -2.05
N MET A 88 10.58 -13.30 -1.83
CA MET A 88 10.18 -11.90 -1.70
C MET A 88 9.96 -11.60 -0.22
N THR A 89 10.61 -10.56 0.30
CA THR A 89 10.46 -10.13 1.69
C THR A 89 9.85 -8.73 1.73
N PHE A 90 8.73 -8.61 2.42
CA PHE A 90 8.12 -7.32 2.74
C PHE A 90 8.29 -7.03 4.23
N ARG A 91 8.67 -5.79 4.55
CA ARG A 91 8.79 -5.31 5.94
C ARG A 91 7.94 -4.07 6.09
N MET A 92 6.96 -4.11 6.98
CA MET A 92 6.13 -2.95 7.29
C MET A 92 6.97 -1.90 8.03
N SER A 93 7.09 -0.70 7.45
CA SER A 93 7.89 0.40 8.01
C SER A 93 7.31 0.96 9.32
N ARG A 94 5.98 0.95 9.48
CA ARG A 94 5.26 1.36 10.69
C ARG A 94 4.05 0.44 10.90
N PRO A 95 4.17 -0.62 11.71
CA PRO A 95 3.00 -1.36 12.13
C PRO A 95 2.23 -0.50 13.13
N GLU A 96 1.36 0.39 12.64
CA GLU A 96 0.15 0.70 13.39
C GLU A 96 -0.58 -0.62 13.66
N GLU A 97 -1.35 -0.72 14.74
CA GLU A 97 -2.11 -1.94 15.04
C GLU A 97 -3.16 -2.18 13.95
N THR A 98 -2.71 -2.71 12.82
CA THR A 98 -3.53 -3.11 11.71
C THR A 98 -4.39 -4.25 12.21
N THR A 99 -5.67 -4.15 11.89
CA THR A 99 -6.65 -5.22 12.07
C THR A 99 -6.02 -6.58 11.76
N SER A 100 -6.38 -7.62 12.53
CA SER A 100 -5.79 -8.97 12.46
C SER A 100 -6.12 -9.74 11.16
N VAL A 101 -6.30 -9.02 10.04
CA VAL A 101 -6.82 -9.48 8.76
C VAL A 101 -5.71 -9.44 7.71
N ILE A 102 -5.43 -10.57 7.09
CA ILE A 102 -4.49 -10.69 5.97
C ILE A 102 -5.26 -11.22 4.77
N LYS A 103 -5.19 -10.51 3.65
CA LYS A 103 -5.85 -10.91 2.40
C LYS A 103 -4.80 -11.06 1.31
N PHE A 104 -4.84 -12.17 0.57
CA PHE A 104 -4.01 -12.36 -0.61
C PHE A 104 -4.72 -13.24 -1.63
N SER A 105 -4.41 -13.02 -2.91
CA SER A 105 -4.88 -13.88 -3.99
C SER A 105 -3.74 -14.80 -4.44
N ILE A 106 -4.06 -16.07 -4.68
CA ILE A 106 -3.08 -17.07 -5.15
C ILE A 106 -3.67 -17.90 -6.29
N ARG A 107 -2.82 -18.25 -7.25
CA ARG A 107 -3.10 -19.19 -8.33
C ARG A 107 -1.91 -20.13 -8.48
N THR A 108 -2.14 -21.44 -8.44
CA THR A 108 -1.05 -22.43 -8.50
C THR A 108 -1.53 -23.79 -9.02
N HIS A 109 -0.62 -24.57 -9.60
CA HIS A 109 -0.80 -26.00 -9.91
C HIS A 109 0.02 -26.90 -8.96
N SER A 110 0.83 -26.31 -8.07
CA SER A 110 1.67 -27.08 -7.14
C SER A 110 0.82 -27.62 -5.98
N GLN A 111 0.93 -28.92 -5.71
CA GLN A 111 0.22 -29.56 -4.60
C GLN A 111 0.89 -29.34 -3.24
N ASP A 112 2.20 -29.10 -3.25
CA ASP A 112 3.02 -28.84 -2.07
C ASP A 112 3.94 -27.64 -2.29
N GLY A 113 4.16 -26.86 -1.24
CA GLY A 113 5.07 -25.72 -1.31
C GLY A 113 4.89 -24.67 -0.23
N HIS A 114 5.85 -23.75 -0.16
CA HIS A 114 5.75 -22.57 0.70
C HIS A 114 5.00 -21.44 -0.02
N VAL A 115 4.04 -20.81 0.66
CA VAL A 115 3.27 -19.68 0.11
C VAL A 115 3.71 -18.36 0.72
N LEU A 116 3.58 -18.23 2.04
CA LEU A 116 3.85 -16.98 2.74
C LEU A 116 4.30 -17.26 4.17
N THR A 117 5.29 -16.51 4.66
CA THR A 117 5.65 -16.45 6.06
C THR A 117 5.33 -15.06 6.60
N VAL A 118 4.57 -14.99 7.68
CA VAL A 118 4.24 -13.73 8.36
C VAL A 118 4.85 -13.76 9.75
N LYS A 119 5.58 -12.70 10.10
CA LYS A 119 6.23 -12.55 11.40
C LYS A 119 5.85 -11.18 11.97
N SER A 120 5.31 -11.16 13.20
CA SER A 120 4.95 -9.92 13.91
C SER A 120 5.10 -10.10 15.41
N LYS A 121 5.85 -9.21 16.08
CA LYS A 121 6.00 -9.10 17.56
C LYS A 121 6.07 -10.46 18.30
N GLY A 122 6.86 -11.41 17.79
CA GLY A 122 7.06 -12.74 18.42
C GLY A 122 6.10 -13.84 17.95
N VAL A 123 5.07 -13.51 17.19
CA VAL A 123 4.18 -14.46 16.50
C VAL A 123 4.72 -14.72 15.09
N SER A 124 4.77 -15.99 14.70
CA SER A 124 5.17 -16.43 13.37
C SER A 124 4.18 -17.47 12.87
N PHE A 125 3.50 -17.17 11.76
CA PHE A 125 2.69 -18.17 11.06
C PHE A 125 3.12 -18.30 9.61
N LYS A 126 2.89 -19.50 9.06
CA LYS A 126 3.24 -19.85 7.69
C LYS A 126 2.02 -20.42 6.99
N PHE A 127 1.78 -19.92 5.79
CA PHE A 127 0.89 -20.51 4.81
C PHE A 127 1.71 -21.47 3.95
N THR A 128 1.28 -22.73 3.89
CA THR A 128 1.91 -23.80 3.12
C THR A 128 0.85 -24.58 2.37
N LEU A 129 1.18 -25.04 1.18
CA LEU A 129 0.40 -26.04 0.47
C LEU A 129 0.89 -27.42 0.90
N ALA A 130 -0.05 -28.27 1.31
CA ALA A 130 0.21 -29.68 1.61
C ALA A 130 -0.95 -30.51 1.07
N ASN A 131 -0.65 -31.49 0.21
CA ASN A 131 -1.66 -32.34 -0.43
C ASN A 131 -2.77 -31.51 -1.10
N ALA A 132 -2.40 -30.51 -1.91
CA ALA A 132 -3.31 -29.63 -2.66
C ALA A 132 -4.18 -28.66 -1.82
N GLN A 133 -4.03 -28.65 -0.49
CA GLN A 133 -4.78 -27.80 0.45
C GLN A 133 -3.90 -26.74 1.11
N LEU A 134 -4.51 -25.62 1.49
CA LEU A 134 -3.84 -24.57 2.25
C LEU A 134 -3.83 -24.91 3.74
N VAL A 135 -2.63 -24.97 4.31
CA VAL A 135 -2.37 -25.26 5.72
C VAL A 135 -1.69 -24.05 6.36
N VAL A 136 -2.21 -23.62 7.51
CA VAL A 136 -1.60 -22.57 8.33
C VAL A 136 -0.95 -23.21 9.56
N THR A 137 0.34 -22.91 9.76
CA THR A 137 1.13 -23.41 10.90
C THR A 137 1.64 -22.24 11.75
N GLY A 138 1.89 -22.47 13.05
CA GLY A 138 2.49 -21.49 13.97
C GLY A 138 1.49 -20.63 14.77
N VAL A 139 0.23 -20.64 14.39
CA VAL A 139 -0.94 -20.16 15.15
C VAL A 139 -2.00 -21.26 15.03
N ALA A 140 -2.81 -21.50 16.08
CA ALA A 140 -3.69 -22.68 16.25
C ALA A 140 -4.08 -23.35 14.90
N PRO A 141 -3.65 -24.60 14.65
CA PRO A 141 -3.66 -25.19 13.31
C PRO A 141 -5.09 -25.27 12.78
N THR A 142 -5.38 -24.42 11.80
CA THR A 142 -6.64 -24.45 11.06
C THR A 142 -6.32 -24.98 9.67
N SER A 143 -6.73 -26.21 9.38
CA SER A 143 -6.67 -26.79 8.05
C SER A 143 -7.96 -26.47 7.31
N ILE A 144 -7.85 -25.92 6.11
CA ILE A 144 -9.00 -25.68 5.25
C ILE A 144 -9.07 -26.84 4.26
N ARG A 145 -10.16 -27.59 4.29
CA ARG A 145 -10.42 -28.68 3.34
C ARG A 145 -10.92 -28.13 2.00
N LYS A 146 -10.18 -27.19 1.40
CA LYS A 146 -10.46 -26.65 0.07
C LYS A 146 -9.21 -26.79 -0.79
N THR A 147 -9.38 -27.44 -1.93
CA THR A 147 -8.35 -27.58 -2.95
C THR A 147 -8.16 -26.23 -3.65
N ILE A 148 -6.93 -25.71 -3.67
CA ILE A 148 -6.60 -24.42 -4.30
C ILE A 148 -5.48 -24.54 -5.35
N SER A 149 -5.10 -25.77 -5.71
CA SER A 149 -4.05 -26.08 -6.70
C SER A 149 -4.63 -26.46 -8.08
N ASP A 150 -5.82 -25.96 -8.40
CA ASP A 150 -6.57 -26.22 -9.63
C ASP A 150 -6.16 -25.30 -10.80
N GLY A 151 -5.21 -24.39 -10.57
CA GLY A 151 -4.80 -23.38 -11.54
C GLY A 151 -5.78 -22.23 -11.74
N GLN A 152 -6.76 -22.04 -10.84
CA GLN A 152 -7.63 -20.86 -10.79
C GLN A 152 -7.15 -19.87 -9.73
N TRP A 153 -7.66 -18.64 -9.80
CA TRP A 153 -7.42 -17.63 -8.77
C TRP A 153 -8.31 -17.88 -7.56
N HIS A 154 -7.70 -17.94 -6.38
CA HIS A 154 -8.39 -18.03 -5.11
C HIS A 154 -8.07 -16.81 -4.24
N MET A 155 -9.07 -16.27 -3.54
CA MET A 155 -8.90 -15.22 -2.53
C MET A 155 -8.85 -15.85 -1.14
N VAL A 156 -7.74 -15.66 -0.44
CA VAL A 156 -7.52 -16.12 0.93
C VAL A 156 -7.61 -14.95 1.88
N GLU A 157 -8.45 -15.09 2.91
CA GLU A 157 -8.57 -14.14 4.01
C GLU A 157 -8.30 -14.83 5.34
N PHE A 158 -7.32 -14.34 6.08
CA PHE A 158 -6.99 -14.79 7.42
C PHE A 158 -7.40 -13.73 8.43
N ASN A 159 -8.32 -14.05 9.33
CA ASN A 159 -8.85 -13.13 10.33
C ASN A 159 -8.88 -13.83 11.71
N ARG A 160 -8.14 -13.31 12.70
CA ARG A 160 -8.13 -13.81 14.09
C ARG A 160 -7.98 -15.34 14.20
N ASN A 161 -7.05 -15.92 13.43
CA ASN A 161 -6.75 -17.36 13.39
C ASN A 161 -7.72 -18.22 12.59
N VAL A 162 -8.73 -17.63 11.95
CA VAL A 162 -9.62 -18.31 11.01
C VAL A 162 -9.19 -17.97 9.59
N VAL A 163 -9.24 -18.95 8.69
CA VAL A 163 -8.91 -18.75 7.27
C VAL A 163 -10.15 -19.03 6.42
N TYR A 164 -10.45 -18.10 5.53
CA TYR A 164 -11.53 -18.16 4.55
C TYR A 164 -10.93 -18.24 3.14
N VAL A 165 -11.50 -19.07 2.26
CA VAL A 165 -11.05 -19.24 0.87
C VAL A 165 -12.25 -19.14 -0.06
N ASP A 166 -12.23 -18.12 -0.93
CA ASP A 166 -13.35 -17.71 -1.79
C ASP A 166 -14.68 -17.64 -1.04
N ALA A 167 -14.67 -16.97 0.11
CA ALA A 167 -15.91 -16.68 0.82
C ALA A 167 -16.73 -15.67 0.00
N SER A 168 -17.74 -16.17 -0.70
CA SER A 168 -18.82 -15.36 -1.24
C SER A 168 -19.73 -14.90 -0.09
N GLY A 169 -19.59 -13.65 0.35
CA GLY A 169 -20.61 -12.98 1.18
C GLY A 169 -20.22 -12.62 2.61
N TYR A 170 -19.63 -11.44 2.77
CA TYR A 170 -20.23 -10.37 3.57
C TYR A 170 -20.02 -9.05 2.80
N GLY A 171 -21.04 -8.66 2.04
CA GLY A 171 -21.25 -7.33 1.44
C GLY A 171 -20.07 -6.59 0.84
N GLU A 172 -19.93 -6.63 -0.49
CA GLU A 172 -19.48 -5.44 -1.21
C GLU A 172 -20.51 -4.31 -0.98
N MET A 173 -20.31 -3.52 0.07
CA MET A 173 -20.82 -2.15 0.09
C MET A 173 -19.76 -1.28 -0.59
N TYR A 174 -19.93 -1.10 -1.89
CA TYR A 174 -19.39 0.09 -2.56
C TYR A 174 -20.13 1.30 -1.99
N PHE A 175 -19.45 2.14 -1.22
CA PHE A 175 -19.91 3.50 -1.03
C PHE A 175 -19.66 4.25 -2.35
N LEU A 176 -20.76 4.63 -3.02
CA LEU A 176 -20.76 5.73 -3.97
C LEU A 176 -20.63 7.06 -3.23
#